data_AF-A0A413ZZB6-F1
#
_entry.id   AF-A0A413ZZB6-F1
#
_cell.length_a   1.000
_cell.length_b   1.000
_cell.length_c   1.000
_cell.angle_alpha   90.00
_cell.angle_beta   90.00
_cell.angle_gamma   90.00
#
_symmetry.space_group_name_H-M   'P 1'
#
loop_
_entity.id
_entity.type
_entity.pdbx_description
1 polymer ?
#
loop_
_entity_poly.entity_id
_entity_poly.type
_entity_poly.pdbx_seq_one_letter_code
_entity_poly.pdbx_strand_id
1 'polypeptide(L)'
;MKRKNVIIPALVLAIALTGCSGKKVDYNMETENINTKAGSDISAFDDSTKWNDSFSVETSDKSVDVDISADITLPDCKSMSVVEVKNIKVGADFKKSVIEAYFGDSTVYYHDIPHYTKEEIYHSMEVVKNEIAGYQQEIDAGLITEEGVSRVMKSENDLLEQYEKAEPSALDTREKATDYTDCNEYLGYIGNVFCELRFGIAEDGSLEYISAQPLKAGSEGTSYDSSEYGYYGPPSFAEEQGVGGLNGGSTGGDTTSAYDNECVLTKDEAVKKSEEFQNKLGRASQVYIGTSDYEWSAGVIEDGDDTVKTDDKESVIKDTAWGYIIDYGEGVDGIAFCKSLDFTRNMDIWEKLDNYDDFMPYGSSSFIVTDQGVTEFTVSYPVDIVNESKNVELLSMDTIKEIIKDDMTKNSDQYDFTQNHTYNNLKLGYIRLKDASDKDKYTYVPAWCLSKQDKGYDRYPVYVNAIDGTIIRIDDLI
;
A
#
# COMPACT_ATOMS: atom_id res chain seq x y z
N MET A 1 -66.01 -27.21 -13.02
CA MET A 1 -64.97 -26.28 -12.55
C MET A 1 -64.06 -27.01 -11.56
N LYS A 2 -62.81 -27.25 -11.95
CA LYS A 2 -61.69 -27.57 -11.04
C LYS A 2 -60.46 -26.90 -11.64
N ARG A 3 -60.04 -25.76 -11.09
CA ARG A 3 -58.72 -25.18 -11.37
C ARG A 3 -57.78 -25.69 -10.28
N LYS A 4 -56.72 -26.37 -10.71
CA LYS A 4 -55.60 -26.77 -9.85
C LYS A 4 -54.70 -25.53 -9.71
N ASN A 5 -54.52 -25.07 -8.47
CA ASN A 5 -53.48 -24.10 -8.14
C ASN A 5 -52.14 -24.83 -8.11
N VAL A 6 -51.21 -24.35 -8.94
CA VAL A 6 -49.79 -24.68 -8.86
C VAL A 6 -49.20 -23.75 -7.80
N ILE A 7 -48.64 -24.34 -6.74
CA ILE A 7 -47.87 -23.62 -5.72
C ILE A 7 -46.41 -23.70 -6.19
N ILE A 8 -45.83 -22.55 -6.54
CA ILE A 8 -44.39 -22.37 -6.74
C ILE A 8 -43.80 -22.07 -5.35
N PRO A 9 -42.81 -22.83 -4.85
CA PRO A 9 -42.14 -22.47 -3.61
C PRO A 9 -41.14 -21.35 -3.90
N ALA A 10 -41.41 -20.15 -3.39
CA ALA A 10 -40.42 -19.08 -3.30
C ALA A 10 -39.38 -19.50 -2.24
N LEU A 11 -38.16 -19.78 -2.70
CA LEU A 11 -37.00 -19.95 -1.84
C LEU A 11 -36.54 -18.54 -1.43
N VAL A 12 -36.97 -18.07 -0.26
CA VAL A 12 -36.43 -16.85 0.35
C VAL A 12 -35.07 -17.22 0.93
N LEU A 13 -34.00 -16.86 0.21
CA LEU A 13 -32.64 -16.94 0.71
C LEU A 13 -32.44 -15.75 1.67
N ALA A 14 -32.69 -15.98 2.96
CA ALA A 14 -32.29 -15.04 4.01
C ALA A 14 -30.77 -15.13 4.17
N ILE A 15 -30.03 -14.29 3.45
CA ILE A 15 -28.62 -14.02 3.76
C ILE A 15 -28.63 -13.17 5.03
N ALA A 16 -28.49 -13.82 6.18
CA ALA A 16 -28.19 -13.13 7.43
C ALA A 16 -26.71 -12.70 7.37
N LEU A 17 -26.46 -11.48 6.89
CA LEU A 17 -25.20 -10.77 7.12
C LEU A 17 -25.14 -10.41 8.62
N THR A 18 -24.78 -11.37 9.47
CA THR A 18 -24.58 -11.15 10.92
C THR A 18 -23.16 -10.66 11.26
N GLY A 19 -22.47 -10.02 10.32
CA GLY A 19 -21.18 -9.34 10.51
C GLY A 19 -21.28 -7.85 10.83
N CYS A 20 -22.48 -7.29 11.01
CA CYS A 20 -22.69 -5.92 11.50
C CYS A 20 -23.37 -5.94 12.88
N SER A 21 -22.61 -6.21 13.95
CA SER A 21 -23.10 -6.00 15.32
C SER A 21 -22.29 -4.90 16.00
N GLY A 22 -22.64 -3.64 15.76
CA GLY A 22 -21.98 -2.53 16.45
C GLY A 22 -22.60 -1.14 16.30
N LYS A 23 -23.24 -0.81 15.17
CA LYS A 23 -24.10 0.38 15.05
C LYS A 23 -25.45 -0.04 14.47
N LYS A 24 -26.52 0.12 15.27
CA LYS A 24 -27.84 0.39 14.69
C LYS A 24 -27.74 1.76 14.04
N VAL A 25 -27.38 1.77 12.76
CA VAL A 25 -27.76 2.89 11.90
C VAL A 25 -29.28 2.88 11.87
N ASP A 26 -29.91 4.00 12.20
CA ASP A 26 -31.36 4.13 12.16
C ASP A 26 -31.80 4.08 10.69
N TYR A 27 -32.19 2.90 10.21
CA TYR A 27 -32.70 2.65 8.85
C TYR A 27 -34.11 3.24 8.64
N ASN A 28 -34.37 4.44 9.14
CA ASN A 28 -35.55 5.22 8.81
C ASN A 28 -35.21 6.20 7.68
N MET A 29 -34.96 5.66 6.49
CA MET A 29 -35.39 6.33 5.27
C MET A 29 -36.50 5.51 4.66
N GLU A 30 -37.69 6.11 4.54
CA GLU A 30 -38.75 5.62 3.67
C GLU A 30 -38.28 5.78 2.21
N THR A 31 -37.38 4.93 1.74
CA THR A 31 -37.16 4.72 0.31
C THR A 31 -38.17 3.66 -0.13
N GLU A 32 -39.22 4.09 -0.84
CA GLU A 32 -40.08 3.17 -1.57
C GLU A 32 -39.19 2.30 -2.47
N ASN A 33 -39.22 0.99 -2.20
CA ASN A 33 -38.41 -0.03 -2.85
C ASN A 33 -38.45 0.05 -4.38
N ILE A 34 -37.35 0.50 -4.99
CA ILE A 34 -36.92 0.04 -6.32
C ILE A 34 -35.56 -0.66 -6.15
N ASN A 35 -35.55 -1.70 -5.32
CA ASN A 35 -34.40 -2.60 -5.18
C ASN A 35 -34.36 -3.59 -6.35
N THR A 36 -34.22 -3.08 -7.57
CA THR A 36 -34.00 -3.93 -8.75
C THR A 36 -32.56 -4.44 -8.74
N LYS A 37 -32.41 -5.75 -8.78
CA LYS A 37 -31.11 -6.44 -8.84
C LYS A 37 -30.71 -6.65 -10.29
N ALA A 38 -29.44 -6.41 -10.61
CA ALA A 38 -28.82 -6.80 -11.88
C ALA A 38 -28.43 -8.29 -11.91
N GLY A 39 -28.35 -8.92 -10.73
CA GLY A 39 -27.79 -10.27 -10.56
C GLY A 39 -26.35 -10.20 -10.07
N SER A 40 -25.63 -11.32 -10.12
CA SER A 40 -24.24 -11.43 -9.66
C SER A 40 -23.20 -11.38 -10.79
N ASP A 41 -23.64 -11.43 -12.05
CA ASP A 41 -22.75 -11.40 -13.22
C ASP A 41 -22.53 -9.94 -13.65
N ILE A 42 -21.26 -9.51 -13.72
CA ILE A 42 -20.89 -8.14 -14.07
C ILE A 42 -21.28 -7.79 -15.50
N SER A 43 -21.40 -8.78 -16.40
CA SER A 43 -21.86 -8.56 -17.78
C SER A 43 -23.26 -7.94 -17.87
N ALA A 44 -24.04 -7.97 -16.78
CA ALA A 44 -25.29 -7.22 -16.67
C ALA A 44 -25.13 -5.70 -16.85
N PHE A 45 -23.90 -5.17 -16.72
CA PHE A 45 -23.58 -3.76 -16.88
C PHE A 45 -22.87 -3.42 -18.20
N ASP A 46 -22.58 -4.40 -19.07
CA ASP A 46 -21.76 -4.18 -20.29
C ASP A 46 -22.35 -3.12 -21.25
N ASP A 47 -23.68 -2.99 -21.28
CA ASP A 47 -24.36 -1.99 -22.11
C ASP A 47 -24.27 -0.55 -21.53
N SER A 48 -23.81 -0.41 -20.28
CA SER A 48 -23.68 0.87 -19.57
C SER A 48 -22.26 1.39 -19.66
N THR A 49 -21.92 2.06 -20.77
CA THR A 49 -20.57 2.62 -20.96
C THR A 49 -20.42 4.05 -20.45
N LYS A 50 -21.54 4.79 -20.30
CA LYS A 50 -21.54 6.19 -19.91
C LYS A 50 -22.82 6.59 -19.16
N TRP A 51 -22.70 7.52 -18.22
CA TRP A 51 -23.81 8.20 -17.58
C TRP A 51 -23.77 9.69 -17.92
N ASN A 52 -24.82 10.20 -18.56
CA ASN A 52 -25.03 11.64 -18.74
C ASN A 52 -26.34 12.04 -18.05
N ASP A 53 -26.28 13.00 -17.16
CA ASP A 53 -27.44 13.50 -16.40
C ASP A 53 -27.14 14.90 -15.86
N SER A 54 -28.18 15.62 -15.46
CA SER A 54 -28.04 16.91 -14.79
C SER A 54 -29.23 17.14 -13.87
N PHE A 55 -28.97 17.61 -12.66
CA PHE A 55 -29.99 17.88 -11.64
C PHE A 55 -29.58 19.02 -10.72
N SER A 56 -30.56 19.70 -10.14
CA SER A 56 -30.31 20.81 -9.23
C SER A 56 -30.35 20.35 -7.77
N VAL A 57 -29.38 20.81 -6.98
CA VAL A 57 -29.29 20.60 -5.54
C VAL A 57 -29.46 21.92 -4.81
N GLU A 58 -30.33 21.96 -3.83
CA GLU A 58 -30.52 23.14 -2.98
C GLU A 58 -29.53 23.10 -1.81
N THR A 59 -28.60 24.06 -1.77
CA THR A 59 -27.70 24.26 -0.62
C THR A 59 -28.25 25.36 0.30
N SER A 60 -27.61 25.59 1.46
CA SER A 60 -28.01 26.68 2.36
C SER A 60 -28.00 28.07 1.70
N ASP A 61 -27.15 28.25 0.69
CA ASP A 61 -26.84 29.57 0.13
C ASP A 61 -27.43 29.77 -1.28
N LYS A 62 -27.57 28.68 -2.06
CA LYS A 62 -28.02 28.72 -3.46
C LYS A 62 -28.46 27.35 -4.00
N SER A 63 -29.21 27.36 -5.08
CA SER A 63 -29.38 26.21 -5.96
C SER A 63 -28.12 26.02 -6.82
N VAL A 64 -27.62 24.79 -6.92
CA VAL A 64 -26.45 24.40 -7.71
C VAL A 64 -26.85 23.32 -8.70
N ASP A 65 -26.57 23.55 -9.98
CA ASP A 65 -26.74 22.53 -11.02
C ASP A 65 -25.54 21.58 -11.00
N VAL A 66 -25.80 20.30 -10.76
CA VAL A 66 -24.82 19.21 -10.79
C VAL A 66 -24.88 18.53 -12.15
N ASP A 67 -23.75 18.53 -12.85
CA ASP A 67 -23.62 17.92 -14.18
C ASP A 67 -22.84 16.61 -14.10
N ILE A 68 -23.39 15.55 -14.69
CA ILE A 68 -22.74 14.24 -14.79
C ILE A 68 -22.46 13.95 -16.27
N SER A 69 -21.19 13.69 -16.58
CA SER A 69 -20.76 13.11 -17.84
C SER A 69 -19.70 12.05 -17.56
N ALA A 70 -20.13 11.00 -16.85
CA ALA A 70 -19.26 10.00 -16.27
C ALA A 70 -19.07 8.79 -17.17
N ASP A 71 -17.82 8.49 -17.52
CA ASP A 71 -17.49 7.21 -18.15
C ASP A 71 -17.58 6.10 -17.08
N ILE A 72 -18.12 4.94 -17.47
CA ILE A 72 -18.39 3.83 -16.55
C ILE A 72 -17.27 2.79 -16.70
N THR A 73 -16.62 2.47 -15.58
CA THR A 73 -15.53 1.49 -15.52
C THR A 73 -15.95 0.30 -14.68
N LEU A 74 -15.88 -0.89 -15.29
CA LEU A 74 -16.13 -2.19 -14.66
C LEU A 74 -14.80 -2.90 -14.37
N PRO A 75 -14.70 -3.68 -13.29
CA PRO A 75 -13.53 -4.52 -13.07
C PRO A 75 -13.53 -5.72 -14.03
N ASP A 76 -12.34 -6.21 -14.37
CA ASP A 76 -12.17 -7.41 -15.19
C ASP A 76 -12.38 -8.68 -14.35
N CYS A 77 -13.64 -8.92 -13.96
CA CYS A 77 -14.04 -10.17 -13.35
C CYS A 77 -15.50 -10.52 -13.71
N LYS A 78 -15.87 -11.78 -13.50
CA LYS A 78 -17.23 -12.24 -13.80
C LYS A 78 -18.25 -11.86 -12.72
N SER A 79 -17.81 -11.86 -11.47
CA SER A 79 -18.64 -11.69 -10.28
C SER A 79 -17.80 -11.17 -9.15
N MET A 80 -18.44 -10.52 -8.18
CA MET A 80 -17.76 -10.03 -6.97
C MET A 80 -18.19 -10.82 -5.74
N SER A 81 -17.43 -10.62 -4.67
CA SER A 81 -17.54 -11.29 -3.38
C SER A 81 -17.67 -10.25 -2.26
N VAL A 82 -17.92 -10.68 -1.04
CA VAL A 82 -17.68 -9.88 0.18
C VAL A 82 -16.64 -10.60 1.00
N VAL A 83 -15.61 -9.89 1.44
CA VAL A 83 -14.43 -10.49 2.07
C VAL A 83 -14.20 -9.88 3.43
N GLU A 84 -14.19 -10.72 4.46
CA GLU A 84 -13.75 -10.31 5.79
C GLU A 84 -12.27 -10.64 5.93
N VAL A 85 -11.51 -9.67 6.42
CA VAL A 85 -10.08 -9.81 6.66
C VAL A 85 -9.73 -9.46 8.10
N LYS A 86 -8.55 -9.91 8.53
CA LYS A 86 -7.98 -9.55 9.83
C LYS A 86 -6.50 -9.17 9.72
N ASN A 87 -6.07 -8.22 10.53
CA ASN A 87 -4.65 -7.91 10.72
C ASN A 87 -3.88 -9.13 11.22
N ILE A 88 -2.66 -9.29 10.70
CA ILE A 88 -1.74 -10.34 11.12
C ILE A 88 -1.08 -9.93 12.42
N LYS A 89 -1.13 -10.80 13.44
CA LYS A 89 -0.40 -10.58 14.69
C LYS A 89 0.96 -11.25 14.63
N VAL A 90 2.00 -10.51 14.99
CA VAL A 90 3.38 -10.96 14.89
C VAL A 90 3.82 -11.66 16.18
N GLY A 91 4.33 -12.87 16.04
CA GLY A 91 4.99 -13.62 17.11
C GLY A 91 6.28 -14.25 16.62
N ALA A 92 7.05 -14.84 17.55
CA ALA A 92 8.36 -15.42 17.25
C ALA A 92 8.30 -16.49 16.14
N ASP A 93 7.27 -17.35 16.13
CA ASP A 93 7.09 -18.38 15.10
C ASP A 93 6.85 -17.78 13.71
N PHE A 94 6.09 -16.66 13.64
CA PHE A 94 5.86 -15.94 12.39
C PHE A 94 7.17 -15.35 11.85
N LYS A 95 7.90 -14.59 12.69
CA LYS A 95 9.20 -14.01 12.32
C LYS A 95 10.16 -15.08 11.85
N LYS A 96 10.26 -16.18 12.61
CA LYS A 96 11.09 -17.35 12.24
C LYS A 96 10.75 -17.88 10.86
N SER A 97 9.46 -18.07 10.55
CA SER A 97 9.05 -18.60 9.24
C SER A 97 9.47 -17.69 8.07
N VAL A 98 9.38 -16.37 8.24
CA VAL A 98 9.80 -15.37 7.24
C VAL A 98 11.33 -15.36 7.09
N ILE A 99 12.06 -15.36 8.22
CA ILE A 99 13.52 -15.41 8.26
C ILE A 99 14.04 -16.67 7.57
N GLU A 100 13.48 -17.84 7.86
CA GLU A 100 13.84 -19.11 7.21
C GLU A 100 13.47 -19.12 5.72
N ALA A 101 12.35 -18.49 5.34
CA ALA A 101 11.96 -18.36 3.93
C ALA A 101 12.95 -17.50 3.12
N TYR A 102 13.45 -16.41 3.72
CA TYR A 102 14.31 -15.43 3.08
C TYR A 102 15.80 -15.83 3.10
N PHE A 103 16.35 -16.11 4.28
CA PHE A 103 17.76 -16.43 4.46
C PHE A 103 18.09 -17.92 4.25
N GLY A 104 17.07 -18.80 4.20
CA GLY A 104 17.28 -20.25 4.06
C GLY A 104 18.14 -20.81 5.20
N ASP A 105 19.19 -21.54 4.84
CA ASP A 105 20.13 -22.16 5.79
C ASP A 105 21.26 -21.22 6.26
N SER A 106 21.21 -19.92 5.90
CA SER A 106 22.23 -18.95 6.34
C SER A 106 22.26 -18.82 7.87
N THR A 107 23.44 -18.48 8.40
CA THR A 107 23.50 -17.94 9.76
C THR A 107 22.79 -16.59 9.79
N VAL A 108 21.97 -16.38 10.81
CA VAL A 108 21.20 -15.16 11.04
C VAL A 108 21.75 -14.46 12.29
N TYR A 109 21.83 -13.12 12.24
CA TYR A 109 22.31 -12.27 13.32
C TYR A 109 21.23 -11.28 13.72
N TYR A 110 21.18 -10.90 15.00
CA TYR A 110 20.35 -9.78 15.46
C TYR A 110 20.88 -8.46 14.89
N HIS A 111 20.00 -7.50 14.65
CA HIS A 111 20.34 -6.21 14.06
C HIS A 111 19.55 -5.03 14.64
N ASP A 112 19.50 -4.94 15.95
CA ASP A 112 18.93 -3.82 16.70
C ASP A 112 19.98 -3.22 17.63
N ILE A 113 19.75 -1.98 18.07
CA ILE A 113 20.71 -1.20 18.89
C ILE A 113 21.34 -2.02 20.04
N PRO A 114 20.60 -2.83 20.82
CA PRO A 114 21.20 -3.65 21.89
C PRO A 114 22.22 -4.70 21.41
N HIS A 115 22.13 -5.13 20.15
CA HIS A 115 22.96 -6.19 19.56
C HIS A 115 23.95 -5.67 18.51
N TYR A 116 23.96 -4.36 18.22
CA TYR A 116 24.97 -3.74 17.39
C TYR A 116 26.37 -4.01 17.96
N THR A 117 27.32 -4.20 17.05
CA THR A 117 28.74 -4.27 17.41
C THR A 117 29.25 -2.91 17.84
N LYS A 118 30.39 -2.87 18.54
CA LYS A 118 31.02 -1.60 18.93
C LYS A 118 31.29 -0.68 17.73
N GLU A 119 31.73 -1.26 16.62
CA GLU A 119 32.01 -0.51 15.40
C GLU A 119 30.75 0.14 14.84
N GLU A 120 29.66 -0.63 14.75
CA GLU A 120 28.34 -0.15 14.29
C GLU A 120 27.80 0.93 15.22
N ILE A 121 27.94 0.79 16.55
CA ILE A 121 27.55 1.82 17.51
C ILE A 121 28.38 3.09 17.34
N TYR A 122 29.71 3.00 17.29
CA TYR A 122 30.55 4.19 17.18
C TYR A 122 30.31 4.95 15.88
N HIS A 123 30.14 4.23 14.77
CA HIS A 123 29.78 4.83 13.49
C HIS A 123 28.40 5.51 13.57
N SER A 124 27.38 4.81 14.08
CA SER A 124 26.04 5.38 14.20
C SER A 124 26.00 6.62 15.12
N MET A 125 26.76 6.61 16.21
CA MET A 125 26.95 7.79 17.06
C MET A 125 27.61 8.96 16.32
N GLU A 126 28.60 8.69 15.47
CA GLU A 126 29.26 9.72 14.67
C GLU A 126 28.29 10.36 13.66
N VAL A 127 27.50 9.54 12.95
CA VAL A 127 26.47 9.99 12.01
C VAL A 127 25.46 10.91 12.71
N VAL A 128 24.85 10.43 13.80
CA VAL A 128 23.84 11.22 14.55
C VAL A 128 24.45 12.51 15.11
N LYS A 129 25.69 12.49 15.60
CA LYS A 129 26.39 13.71 16.05
C LYS A 129 26.62 14.71 14.93
N ASN A 130 26.95 14.23 13.74
CA ASN A 130 27.13 15.09 12.57
C ASN A 130 25.80 15.69 12.09
N GLU A 131 24.71 14.95 12.12
CA GLU A 131 23.36 15.44 11.79
C GLU A 131 22.90 16.52 12.79
N ILE A 132 23.03 16.25 14.09
CA ILE A 132 22.73 17.24 15.15
C ILE A 132 23.58 18.51 14.95
N ALA A 133 24.87 18.36 14.65
CA ALA A 133 25.75 19.50 14.37
C ALA A 133 25.35 20.26 13.10
N GLY A 134 24.89 19.55 12.06
CA GLY A 134 24.35 20.14 10.83
C GLY A 134 23.13 21.01 11.10
N TYR A 135 22.13 20.47 11.80
CA TYR A 135 20.96 21.25 12.20
C TYR A 135 21.34 22.48 13.04
N GLN A 136 22.28 22.34 13.98
CA GLN A 136 22.74 23.48 14.77
C GLN A 136 23.40 24.56 13.91
N GLN A 137 24.17 24.18 12.89
CA GLN A 137 24.78 25.13 11.95
C GLN A 137 23.72 25.87 11.14
N GLU A 138 22.68 25.20 10.66
CA GLU A 138 21.58 25.82 9.93
C GLU A 138 20.75 26.77 10.81
N ILE A 139 20.54 26.42 12.09
CA ILE A 139 19.92 27.29 13.10
C ILE A 139 20.78 28.54 13.32
N ASP A 140 22.08 28.36 13.54
CA ASP A 140 23.03 29.47 13.78
C ASP A 140 23.15 30.40 12.57
N ALA A 141 23.00 29.86 11.36
CA ALA A 141 22.94 30.60 10.11
C ALA A 141 21.59 31.29 9.85
N GLY A 142 20.56 31.00 10.66
CA GLY A 142 19.21 31.53 10.52
C GLY A 142 18.44 30.97 9.30
N LEU A 143 18.84 29.80 8.79
CA LEU A 143 18.19 29.11 7.68
C LEU A 143 16.93 28.36 8.13
N ILE A 144 16.99 27.81 9.34
CA ILE A 144 15.88 27.11 10.01
C ILE A 144 15.71 27.68 11.43
N THR A 145 14.60 27.35 12.09
CA THR A 145 14.35 27.71 13.48
C THR A 145 14.46 26.49 14.39
N GLU A 146 14.88 26.71 15.63
CA GLU A 146 14.91 25.67 16.66
C GLU A 146 13.53 25.01 16.85
N GLU A 147 12.44 25.79 16.82
CA GLU A 147 11.08 25.25 16.86
C GLU A 147 10.76 24.37 15.65
N GLY A 148 11.23 24.76 14.45
CA GLY A 148 10.99 24.06 13.19
C GLY A 148 11.64 22.68 13.11
N VAL A 149 12.77 22.46 13.80
CA VAL A 149 13.45 21.15 13.84
C VAL A 149 13.40 20.47 15.20
N SER A 150 12.70 21.05 16.18
CA SER A 150 12.64 20.56 17.56
C SER A 150 12.27 19.07 17.68
N ARG A 151 11.35 18.58 16.84
CA ARG A 151 10.95 17.17 16.81
C ARG A 151 12.08 16.27 16.32
N VAL A 152 12.73 16.63 15.22
CA VAL A 152 13.82 15.85 14.62
C VAL A 152 15.03 15.86 15.55
N MET A 153 15.43 17.04 16.06
CA MET A 153 16.51 17.14 17.03
C MET A 153 16.25 16.30 18.28
N LYS A 154 15.00 16.25 18.77
CA LYS A 154 14.67 15.39 19.89
C LYS A 154 14.88 13.92 19.54
N SER A 155 14.36 13.45 18.40
CA SER A 155 14.56 12.07 17.94
C SER A 155 16.04 11.71 17.80
N GLU A 156 16.86 12.59 17.23
CA GLU A 156 18.31 12.34 17.10
C GLU A 156 19.02 12.27 18.45
N ASN A 157 18.65 13.14 19.41
CA ASN A 157 19.20 13.08 20.76
C ASN A 157 18.76 11.80 21.51
N ASP A 158 17.48 11.41 21.38
CA ASP A 158 16.95 10.19 21.98
C ASP A 158 17.64 8.93 21.38
N LEU A 159 17.99 8.97 20.09
CA LEU A 159 18.73 7.91 19.41
C LEU A 159 20.21 7.86 19.87
N LEU A 160 20.86 9.03 20.00
CA LEU A 160 22.21 9.11 20.54
C LEU A 160 22.30 8.55 21.97
N GLU A 161 21.33 8.87 22.84
CA GLU A 161 21.27 8.32 24.20
C GLU A 161 21.14 6.78 24.19
N GLN A 162 20.35 6.22 23.26
CA GLN A 162 20.24 4.77 23.10
C GLN A 162 21.57 4.13 22.72
N TYR A 163 22.31 4.73 21.78
CA TYR A 163 23.65 4.25 21.41
C TYR A 163 24.64 4.35 22.56
N GLU A 164 24.69 5.49 23.27
CA GLU A 164 25.57 5.68 24.44
C GLU A 164 25.27 4.69 25.56
N LYS A 165 24.01 4.29 25.72
CA LYS A 165 23.59 3.28 26.69
C LYS A 165 23.98 1.86 26.27
N ALA A 166 23.97 1.56 24.97
CA ALA A 166 24.32 0.24 24.43
C ALA A 166 25.83 0.02 24.31
N GLU A 167 26.61 1.09 24.08
CA GLU A 167 28.07 1.07 23.87
C GLU A 167 28.86 0.23 24.89
N PRO A 168 28.61 0.31 26.22
CA PRO A 168 29.39 -0.43 27.20
C PRO A 168 29.17 -1.95 27.15
N SER A 169 28.04 -2.40 26.62
CA SER A 169 27.66 -3.82 26.51
C SER A 169 27.90 -4.42 25.12
N ALA A 170 28.23 -3.59 24.13
CA ALA A 170 28.37 -4.03 22.75
C ALA A 170 29.56 -4.99 22.55
N LEU A 171 29.36 -5.96 21.67
CA LEU A 171 30.35 -6.97 21.32
C LEU A 171 31.22 -6.49 20.14
N ASP A 172 32.40 -7.08 19.99
CA ASP A 172 33.27 -6.81 18.82
C ASP A 172 32.79 -7.57 17.57
N THR A 173 31.89 -8.54 17.71
CA THR A 173 31.36 -9.38 16.62
C THR A 173 29.86 -9.53 16.74
N ARG A 174 29.16 -9.59 15.60
CA ARG A 174 27.69 -9.74 15.56
C ARG A 174 27.21 -10.97 16.33
N GLU A 175 26.14 -10.78 17.10
CA GLU A 175 25.50 -11.85 17.85
C GLU A 175 24.59 -12.69 16.97
N LYS A 176 24.70 -14.02 17.08
CA LYS A 176 23.85 -14.94 16.32
C LYS A 176 22.45 -14.96 16.91
N ALA A 177 21.44 -14.89 16.05
CA ALA A 177 20.05 -15.03 16.46
C ALA A 177 19.79 -16.45 16.98
N THR A 178 19.20 -16.56 18.18
CA THR A 178 18.81 -17.84 18.78
C THR A 178 17.32 -17.92 19.13
N ASP A 179 16.66 -16.77 19.18
CA ASP A 179 15.21 -16.61 19.30
C ASP A 179 14.75 -15.41 18.45
N TYR A 180 13.43 -15.23 18.33
CA TYR A 180 12.83 -14.21 17.47
C TYR A 180 11.74 -13.41 18.19
N THR A 181 11.84 -13.28 19.51
CA THR A 181 10.76 -12.69 20.32
C THR A 181 10.81 -11.17 20.26
N ASP A 182 11.93 -10.60 20.72
CA ASP A 182 12.03 -9.17 21.04
C ASP A 182 12.68 -8.36 19.91
N CYS A 183 13.57 -8.97 19.13
CA CYS A 183 14.24 -8.32 18.00
C CYS A 183 13.31 -8.26 16.77
N ASN A 184 13.39 -7.18 16.00
CA ASN A 184 12.61 -6.96 14.77
C ASN A 184 13.49 -6.80 13.52
N GLU A 185 14.80 -6.87 13.66
CA GLU A 185 15.75 -6.56 12.61
C GLU A 185 16.85 -7.62 12.58
N TYR A 186 17.15 -8.16 11.40
CA TYR A 186 18.02 -9.31 11.26
C TYR A 186 18.94 -9.16 10.05
N LEU A 187 20.14 -9.72 10.17
CA LEU A 187 21.10 -9.84 9.07
C LEU A 187 21.34 -11.30 8.69
N GLY A 188 21.58 -11.55 7.42
CA GLY A 188 21.95 -12.86 6.90
C GLY A 188 22.37 -12.80 5.45
N TYR A 189 22.84 -13.94 4.91
CA TYR A 189 23.27 -14.04 3.52
C TYR A 189 22.21 -14.67 2.64
N ILE A 190 22.07 -14.12 1.43
CA ILE A 190 21.40 -14.73 0.29
C ILE A 190 22.45 -14.95 -0.79
N GLY A 191 22.87 -16.21 -0.94
CA GLY A 191 24.04 -16.52 -1.76
C GLY A 191 25.28 -15.83 -1.19
N ASN A 192 25.85 -14.88 -1.94
CA ASN A 192 26.98 -14.05 -1.53
C ASN A 192 26.58 -12.62 -1.13
N VAL A 193 25.29 -12.29 -1.17
CA VAL A 193 24.76 -10.97 -0.84
C VAL A 193 24.40 -10.95 0.63
N PHE A 194 24.91 -9.96 1.38
CA PHE A 194 24.53 -9.77 2.77
C PHE A 194 23.33 -8.84 2.82
N CYS A 195 22.24 -9.28 3.44
CA CYS A 195 20.97 -8.58 3.44
C CYS A 195 20.49 -8.32 4.86
N GLU A 196 19.73 -7.24 4.98
CA GLU A 196 18.92 -6.90 6.13
C GLU A 196 17.46 -7.33 5.91
N LEU A 197 16.78 -7.68 7.00
CA LEU A 197 15.36 -7.98 7.08
C LEU A 197 14.76 -7.29 8.31
N ARG A 198 13.74 -6.45 8.14
CA ARG A 198 13.05 -5.71 9.20
C ARG A 198 11.56 -6.04 9.25
N PHE A 199 11.00 -6.01 10.46
CA PHE A 199 9.58 -6.13 10.74
C PHE A 199 9.06 -4.83 11.39
N GLY A 200 8.18 -4.12 10.70
CA GLY A 200 7.39 -3.04 11.28
C GLY A 200 6.18 -3.60 12.02
N ILE A 201 6.07 -3.32 13.32
CA ILE A 201 5.01 -3.86 14.18
C ILE A 201 4.36 -2.71 14.94
N ALA A 202 3.05 -2.56 14.79
CA ALA A 202 2.26 -1.57 15.51
C ALA A 202 2.21 -1.88 17.02
N GLU A 203 1.85 -0.89 17.84
CA GLU A 203 1.76 -1.04 19.30
C GLU A 203 0.85 -2.18 19.76
N ASP A 204 -0.18 -2.51 18.96
CA ASP A 204 -1.11 -3.61 19.27
C ASP A 204 -0.68 -4.98 18.72
N GLY A 205 0.57 -5.09 18.26
CA GLY A 205 1.19 -6.30 17.73
C GLY A 205 0.82 -6.64 16.29
N SER A 206 0.10 -5.77 15.58
CA SER A 206 -0.20 -5.96 14.16
C SER A 206 1.04 -5.75 13.28
N LEU A 207 1.19 -6.57 12.24
CA LEU A 207 2.21 -6.39 11.23
C LEU A 207 1.88 -5.20 10.32
N GLU A 208 2.77 -4.21 10.28
CA GLU A 208 2.67 -3.07 9.38
C GLU A 208 3.47 -3.31 8.10
N TYR A 209 4.69 -3.83 8.23
CA TYR A 209 5.47 -4.20 7.06
C TYR A 209 6.53 -5.25 7.36
N ILE A 210 6.97 -5.92 6.31
CA ILE A 210 8.23 -6.67 6.25
C ILE A 210 9.03 -6.03 5.13
N SER A 211 10.26 -5.62 5.39
CA SER A 211 11.16 -5.12 4.36
C SER A 211 12.48 -5.87 4.42
N ALA A 212 13.06 -6.16 3.26
CA ALA A 212 14.36 -6.79 3.19
C ALA A 212 15.13 -6.21 2.02
N GLN A 213 16.42 -5.94 2.22
CA GLN A 213 17.26 -5.29 1.22
C GLN A 213 18.73 -5.71 1.37
N PRO A 214 19.51 -5.73 0.28
CA PRO A 214 20.95 -5.90 0.34
C PRO A 214 21.62 -4.73 1.05
N LEU A 215 22.60 -5.03 1.90
CA LEU A 215 23.55 -4.04 2.39
C LEU A 215 24.61 -3.82 1.31
N LYS A 216 24.80 -2.56 0.90
CA LYS A 216 25.67 -2.18 -0.23
C LYS A 216 26.73 -1.19 0.22
N ALA A 217 27.89 -1.23 -0.41
CA ALA A 217 28.90 -0.21 -0.24
C ALA A 217 28.40 1.14 -0.78
N GLY A 218 28.32 2.17 0.08
CA GLY A 218 27.99 3.54 -0.36
C GLY A 218 26.50 3.84 -0.56
N SER A 219 25.59 2.99 -0.08
CA SER A 219 24.17 3.39 0.04
C SER A 219 24.04 4.53 1.05
N GLU A 220 23.41 5.64 0.64
CA GLU A 220 23.00 6.69 1.56
C GLU A 220 22.12 6.08 2.66
N GLY A 221 22.45 6.35 3.92
CA GLY A 221 21.70 5.84 5.09
C GLY A 221 22.14 4.47 5.63
N THR A 222 23.08 3.75 5.00
CA THR A 222 23.71 2.60 5.68
C THR A 222 24.86 3.08 6.56
N SER A 223 24.65 3.01 7.88
CA SER A 223 25.57 3.41 8.96
C SER A 223 26.81 2.49 9.10
N TYR A 224 27.40 2.05 8.00
CA TYR A 224 28.41 0.99 8.00
C TYR A 224 29.62 1.32 7.14
N ASP A 225 30.79 0.83 7.57
CA ASP A 225 31.99 0.80 6.73
C ASP A 225 31.70 -0.06 5.48
N SER A 226 31.53 0.64 4.36
CA SER A 226 31.29 0.10 3.02
C SER A 226 32.26 -1.00 2.56
N SER A 227 33.40 -1.19 3.23
CA SER A 227 34.40 -2.20 2.87
C SER A 227 34.03 -3.63 3.28
N GLU A 228 33.07 -3.83 4.19
CA GLU A 228 32.60 -5.17 4.58
C GLU A 228 31.63 -5.76 3.55
N TYR A 229 30.90 -4.91 2.83
CA TYR A 229 29.83 -5.33 1.93
C TYR A 229 30.31 -5.34 0.47
N GLY A 230 30.17 -6.48 -0.17
CA GLY A 230 30.52 -6.65 -1.59
C GLY A 230 29.67 -5.78 -2.51
N TYR A 231 30.10 -5.66 -3.76
CA TYR A 231 29.32 -4.99 -4.79
C TYR A 231 27.98 -5.73 -5.03
N TYR A 232 26.88 -4.97 -5.03
CA TYR A 232 25.56 -5.43 -5.44
C TYR A 232 24.95 -4.42 -6.42
N GLY A 233 24.74 -4.86 -7.64
CA GLY A 233 24.21 -4.04 -8.73
C GLY A 233 24.45 -4.69 -10.09
N PRO A 234 24.09 -3.98 -11.17
CA PRO A 234 24.27 -4.44 -12.54
C PRO A 234 25.73 -4.81 -12.82
N PRO A 235 26.02 -5.92 -13.52
CA PRO A 235 27.39 -6.29 -13.88
C PRO A 235 28.16 -5.18 -14.62
N SER A 236 27.48 -4.40 -15.46
CA SER A 236 28.08 -3.26 -16.18
C SER A 236 28.54 -2.11 -15.28
N PHE A 237 28.00 -2.01 -14.05
CA PHE A 237 28.27 -0.92 -13.11
C PHE A 237 29.25 -1.30 -11.99
N ALA A 238 29.91 -2.46 -12.08
CA ALA A 238 30.80 -2.97 -11.03
C ALA A 238 32.00 -2.07 -10.69
N GLU A 239 32.45 -1.25 -11.65
CA GLU A 239 33.55 -0.28 -11.47
C GLU A 239 33.05 1.17 -11.36
N GLU A 240 31.74 1.40 -11.40
CA GLU A 240 31.14 2.73 -11.36
C GLU A 240 30.91 3.20 -9.91
N GLN A 241 30.79 4.51 -9.73
CA GLN A 241 30.48 5.13 -8.43
C GLN A 241 29.01 5.59 -8.39
N GLY A 242 28.46 5.72 -7.18
CA GLY A 242 27.08 6.20 -6.98
C GLY A 242 26.04 5.26 -7.59
N VAL A 243 26.28 3.94 -7.53
CA VAL A 243 25.37 2.94 -8.10
C VAL A 243 24.13 2.81 -7.22
N GLY A 244 22.97 3.18 -7.77
CA GLY A 244 21.69 3.14 -7.08
C GLY A 244 20.63 2.40 -7.91
N GLY A 245 19.85 1.55 -7.23
CA GLY A 245 18.66 0.96 -7.83
C GLY A 245 17.50 1.93 -7.70
N LEU A 246 16.81 2.21 -8.80
CA LEU A 246 15.60 3.03 -8.79
C LEU A 246 14.45 2.14 -8.38
N ASN A 247 14.09 2.20 -7.10
CA ASN A 247 12.85 1.63 -6.60
C ASN A 247 11.69 2.47 -7.13
N GLY A 248 11.30 2.23 -8.37
CA GLY A 248 10.07 2.74 -8.93
C GLY A 248 8.94 2.26 -8.02
N GLY A 249 8.23 3.20 -7.39
CA GLY A 249 7.01 2.86 -6.63
C GLY A 249 6.07 2.01 -7.48
N SER A 250 5.20 1.22 -6.84
CA SER A 250 4.35 0.20 -7.49
C SER A 250 4.01 0.52 -8.94
N THR A 251 4.46 -0.36 -9.83
CA THR A 251 4.47 -0.23 -11.29
C THR A 251 3.10 0.05 -11.90
N GLY A 252 2.02 -0.18 -11.15
CA GLY A 252 0.66 0.03 -11.60
C GLY A 252 0.22 -0.95 -12.70
N GLY A 253 1.10 -1.89 -13.07
CA GLY A 253 0.93 -2.83 -14.17
C GLY A 253 2.27 -3.21 -14.79
N ASP A 254 2.24 -3.97 -15.88
CA ASP A 254 3.46 -4.37 -16.59
C ASP A 254 4.14 -3.18 -17.28
N THR A 255 5.43 -2.97 -17.02
CA THR A 255 6.25 -1.99 -17.74
C THR A 255 7.56 -2.63 -18.22
N THR A 256 8.25 -1.94 -19.12
CA THR A 256 9.53 -2.37 -19.69
C THR A 256 10.41 -1.14 -19.81
N SER A 257 11.66 -1.29 -19.40
CA SER A 257 12.68 -0.25 -19.45
C SER A 257 13.06 0.07 -20.90
N ALA A 258 13.68 1.23 -21.12
CA ALA A 258 14.29 1.56 -22.41
C ALA A 258 15.64 0.84 -22.64
N TYR A 259 16.18 0.21 -21.60
CA TYR A 259 17.47 -0.48 -21.55
C TYR A 259 17.28 -2.00 -21.66
N ASP A 260 18.28 -2.67 -22.25
CA ASP A 260 18.34 -4.12 -22.23
C ASP A 260 18.60 -4.58 -20.79
N ASN A 261 17.75 -5.49 -20.29
CA ASN A 261 17.88 -6.01 -18.94
C ASN A 261 19.08 -6.98 -18.86
N GLU A 262 20.06 -6.64 -18.03
CA GLU A 262 21.29 -7.43 -17.84
C GLU A 262 21.08 -8.71 -17.01
N CYS A 263 19.88 -8.89 -16.44
CA CYS A 263 19.52 -10.07 -15.67
C CYS A 263 19.58 -11.33 -16.53
N VAL A 264 20.12 -12.42 -15.97
CA VAL A 264 20.18 -13.72 -16.63
C VAL A 264 18.82 -14.42 -16.66
N LEU A 265 17.90 -13.99 -15.79
CA LEU A 265 16.53 -14.49 -15.77
C LEU A 265 15.70 -13.78 -16.81
N THR A 266 14.76 -14.51 -17.40
CA THR A 266 13.64 -13.90 -18.12
C THR A 266 12.59 -13.37 -17.15
N LYS A 267 11.74 -12.46 -17.64
CA LYS A 267 10.58 -11.94 -16.90
C LYS A 267 9.69 -13.07 -16.33
N ASP A 268 9.37 -14.09 -17.11
CA ASP A 268 8.54 -15.22 -16.67
C ASP A 268 9.23 -16.06 -15.58
N GLU A 269 10.54 -16.26 -15.67
CA GLU A 269 11.31 -16.96 -14.63
C GLU A 269 11.37 -16.16 -13.33
N ALA A 270 11.46 -14.82 -13.43
CA ALA A 270 11.44 -13.92 -12.30
C ALA A 270 10.07 -13.93 -11.58
N VAL A 271 8.97 -13.86 -12.34
CA VAL A 271 7.60 -14.00 -11.81
C VAL A 271 7.45 -15.33 -11.07
N LYS A 272 7.88 -16.44 -11.67
CA LYS A 272 7.79 -17.76 -11.02
C LYS A 272 8.60 -17.83 -9.72
N LYS A 273 9.79 -17.23 -9.67
CA LYS A 273 10.59 -17.15 -8.44
C LYS A 273 9.90 -16.33 -7.36
N SER A 274 9.26 -15.22 -7.76
CA SER A 274 8.46 -14.41 -6.85
C SER A 274 7.26 -15.20 -6.29
N GLU A 275 6.53 -15.94 -7.12
CA GLU A 275 5.43 -16.82 -6.69
C GLU A 275 5.92 -17.91 -5.71
N GLU A 276 7.05 -18.56 -6.01
CA GLU A 276 7.66 -19.56 -5.14
C GLU A 276 8.03 -18.95 -3.77
N PHE A 277 8.52 -17.72 -3.73
CA PHE A 277 8.86 -17.02 -2.50
C PHE A 277 7.62 -16.58 -1.71
N GLN A 278 6.65 -15.97 -2.38
CA GLN A 278 5.36 -15.60 -1.80
C GLN A 278 4.65 -16.81 -1.15
N ASN A 279 4.73 -17.99 -1.78
CA ASN A 279 4.22 -19.24 -1.23
C ASN A 279 4.91 -19.60 0.11
N LYS A 280 6.23 -19.41 0.22
CA LYS A 280 6.97 -19.66 1.47
C LYS A 280 6.57 -18.67 2.57
N LEU A 281 6.23 -17.43 2.21
CA LEU A 281 5.70 -16.43 3.12
C LEU A 281 4.23 -16.67 3.52
N GLY A 282 3.59 -17.72 2.98
CA GLY A 282 2.18 -18.00 3.22
C GLY A 282 1.24 -16.96 2.59
N ARG A 283 1.67 -16.30 1.51
CA ARG A 283 0.94 -15.22 0.82
C ARG A 283 0.46 -15.60 -0.59
N ALA A 284 0.37 -16.90 -0.87
CA ALA A 284 0.01 -17.48 -2.17
C ALA A 284 -1.31 -16.99 -2.79
N SER A 285 -2.18 -16.37 -2.00
CA SER A 285 -3.51 -15.90 -2.40
C SER A 285 -3.53 -14.46 -2.89
N GLN A 286 -2.42 -13.72 -2.83
CA GLN A 286 -2.40 -12.36 -3.37
C GLN A 286 -2.56 -12.38 -4.90
N VAL A 287 -3.17 -11.32 -5.42
CA VAL A 287 -3.42 -11.12 -6.84
C VAL A 287 -2.20 -10.47 -7.47
N TYR A 288 -1.70 -11.04 -8.57
CA TYR A 288 -0.65 -10.46 -9.40
C TYR A 288 -1.12 -9.12 -9.99
N ILE A 289 -0.30 -8.07 -9.83
CA ILE A 289 -0.60 -6.73 -10.33
C ILE A 289 0.16 -6.46 -11.63
N GLY A 290 1.45 -6.76 -11.65
CA GLY A 290 2.32 -6.42 -12.77
C GLY A 290 3.78 -6.64 -12.45
N THR A 291 4.59 -6.54 -13.48
CA THR A 291 6.04 -6.67 -13.37
C THR A 291 6.73 -5.61 -14.24
N SER A 292 7.74 -4.95 -13.69
CA SER A 292 8.64 -4.05 -14.42
C SER A 292 10.07 -4.56 -14.43
N ASP A 293 10.88 -4.01 -15.32
CA ASP A 293 12.33 -4.07 -15.18
C ASP A 293 12.77 -3.25 -13.96
N TYR A 294 13.83 -3.70 -13.28
CA TYR A 294 14.46 -2.96 -12.19
C TYR A 294 15.57 -2.08 -12.76
N GLU A 295 15.31 -0.77 -12.82
CA GLU A 295 16.22 0.21 -13.38
C GLU A 295 17.28 0.66 -12.36
N TRP A 296 18.47 0.97 -12.86
CA TRP A 296 19.63 1.37 -12.07
C TRP A 296 20.30 2.56 -12.71
N SER A 297 20.85 3.44 -11.87
CA SER A 297 21.68 4.55 -12.28
C SER A 297 23.06 4.50 -11.62
N ALA A 298 24.05 5.06 -12.28
CA ALA A 298 25.41 5.24 -11.76
C ALA A 298 25.97 6.60 -12.19
N GLY A 299 26.74 7.23 -11.31
CA GLY A 299 27.37 8.53 -11.54
C GLY A 299 27.55 9.32 -10.25
N VAL A 300 28.53 10.24 -10.25
CA VAL A 300 28.75 11.17 -9.13
C VAL A 300 27.97 12.46 -9.40
N ILE A 301 27.04 12.80 -8.51
CA ILE A 301 26.48 14.15 -8.43
C ILE A 301 27.49 14.96 -7.60
N GLU A 302 28.26 15.85 -8.23
CA GLU A 302 29.10 16.81 -7.49
C GLU A 302 28.19 17.83 -6.80
N ASP A 303 28.11 17.73 -5.47
CA ASP A 303 27.51 18.66 -4.50
C ASP A 303 26.00 18.89 -4.58
N GLY A 304 25.23 18.18 -3.74
CA GLY A 304 24.22 18.68 -2.78
C GLY A 304 23.24 19.82 -3.13
N ASP A 305 23.12 20.22 -4.38
CA ASP A 305 22.19 21.23 -4.87
C ASP A 305 21.54 20.66 -6.13
N ASP A 306 20.21 20.57 -6.14
CA ASP A 306 19.38 20.14 -7.27
C ASP A 306 19.52 21.04 -8.53
N THR A 307 20.50 21.95 -8.54
CA THR A 307 20.83 22.77 -9.70
C THR A 307 22.03 22.20 -10.44
N VAL A 308 21.76 21.69 -11.65
CA VAL A 308 22.76 21.34 -12.67
C VAL A 308 23.73 22.51 -12.85
N LYS A 309 24.93 22.41 -12.25
CA LYS A 309 26.03 23.33 -12.57
C LYS A 309 26.45 23.07 -14.02
N THR A 310 26.26 24.08 -14.85
CA THR A 310 26.57 24.09 -16.29
C THR A 310 28.05 24.34 -16.57
N ASP A 311 28.95 23.88 -15.68
CA ASP A 311 30.39 24.03 -15.85
C ASP A 311 31.00 22.73 -16.39
N ASP A 312 30.94 22.55 -17.72
CA ASP A 312 31.86 21.84 -18.64
C ASP A 312 32.58 20.53 -18.21
N LYS A 313 32.08 19.80 -17.21
CA LYS A 313 32.34 18.37 -17.01
C LYS A 313 30.99 17.69 -16.84
N GLU A 314 30.48 17.14 -17.94
CA GLU A 314 29.26 16.33 -17.92
C GLU A 314 29.37 15.26 -16.83
N SER A 315 28.55 15.36 -15.78
CA SER A 315 28.22 14.20 -14.95
C SER A 315 27.51 13.21 -15.87
N VAL A 316 28.23 12.21 -16.35
CA VAL A 316 27.65 11.18 -17.21
C VAL A 316 26.89 10.21 -16.30
N ILE A 317 25.63 10.54 -16.03
CA ILE A 317 24.70 9.57 -15.44
C ILE A 317 24.54 8.44 -16.47
N LYS A 318 24.81 7.22 -16.01
CA LYS A 318 24.62 5.98 -16.79
C LYS A 318 23.41 5.27 -16.22
N ASP A 319 22.54 4.81 -17.11
CA ASP A 319 21.35 4.05 -16.73
C ASP A 319 21.37 2.67 -17.39
N THR A 320 20.84 1.68 -16.68
CA THR A 320 20.65 0.31 -17.18
C THR A 320 19.47 -0.36 -16.47
N ALA A 321 19.12 -1.58 -16.85
CA ALA A 321 18.20 -2.43 -16.11
C ALA A 321 18.89 -3.72 -15.68
N TRP A 322 18.67 -4.13 -14.43
CA TRP A 322 19.13 -5.42 -13.91
C TRP A 322 18.16 -5.96 -12.86
N GLY A 323 17.39 -6.96 -13.27
CA GLY A 323 16.38 -7.62 -12.46
C GLY A 323 14.97 -7.14 -12.79
N TYR A 324 14.01 -7.60 -12.00
CA TYR A 324 12.60 -7.33 -12.18
C TYR A 324 11.94 -6.98 -10.85
N ILE A 325 10.99 -6.05 -10.87
CA ILE A 325 10.10 -5.76 -9.74
C ILE A 325 8.76 -6.44 -10.04
N ILE A 326 8.30 -7.32 -9.16
CA ILE A 326 7.03 -8.03 -9.29
C ILE A 326 6.09 -7.58 -8.17
N ASP A 327 4.96 -6.99 -8.54
CA ASP A 327 3.96 -6.46 -7.61
C ASP A 327 2.75 -7.40 -7.46
N TYR A 328 2.28 -7.50 -6.22
CA TYR A 328 1.07 -8.22 -5.82
C TYR A 328 0.25 -7.36 -4.85
N GLY A 329 -1.04 -7.67 -4.73
CA GLY A 329 -1.90 -7.10 -3.71
C GLY A 329 -2.89 -8.11 -3.15
N GLU A 330 -3.27 -7.97 -1.90
CA GLU A 330 -4.39 -8.70 -1.33
C GLU A 330 -5.64 -8.46 -2.16
N GLY A 331 -6.40 -9.51 -2.44
CA GLY A 331 -7.49 -9.42 -3.38
C GLY A 331 -8.24 -10.73 -3.55
N VAL A 332 -9.39 -10.64 -4.22
CA VAL A 332 -10.22 -11.76 -4.65
C VAL A 332 -10.76 -11.49 -6.05
N ASP A 333 -11.30 -12.51 -6.70
CA ASP A 333 -11.91 -12.40 -8.03
C ASP A 333 -10.96 -11.84 -9.11
N GLY A 334 -9.65 -11.97 -8.91
CA GLY A 334 -8.63 -11.40 -9.80
C GLY A 334 -8.41 -9.88 -9.62
N ILE A 335 -8.99 -9.28 -8.58
CA ILE A 335 -8.89 -7.84 -8.29
C ILE A 335 -8.02 -7.64 -7.04
N ALA A 336 -6.88 -6.99 -7.20
CA ALA A 336 -6.11 -6.48 -6.07
C ALA A 336 -6.83 -5.28 -5.43
N PHE A 337 -7.07 -5.32 -4.13
CA PHE A 337 -7.80 -4.28 -3.40
C PHE A 337 -7.10 -2.91 -3.51
N CYS A 338 -5.77 -2.89 -3.46
CA CYS A 338 -4.96 -1.66 -3.63
C CYS A 338 -5.06 -1.03 -5.03
N LYS A 339 -5.57 -1.74 -6.04
CA LYS A 339 -5.84 -1.22 -7.40
C LYS A 339 -7.33 -1.00 -7.68
N SER A 340 -8.17 -1.23 -6.66
CA SER A 340 -9.62 -1.18 -6.77
C SER A 340 -10.16 0.24 -6.56
N LEU A 341 -10.96 0.51 -5.52
CA LEU A 341 -11.39 1.86 -5.18
C LEU A 341 -10.45 2.40 -4.11
N ASP A 342 -9.59 3.32 -4.54
CA ASP A 342 -8.53 3.86 -3.70
C ASP A 342 -8.97 5.18 -3.08
N PHE A 343 -9.52 5.12 -1.87
CA PHE A 343 -9.92 6.31 -1.14
C PHE A 343 -8.72 7.14 -0.66
N THR A 344 -7.49 6.59 -0.69
CA THR A 344 -6.26 7.35 -0.40
C THR A 344 -5.96 8.37 -1.49
N ARG A 345 -6.50 8.20 -2.70
CA ARG A 345 -6.32 9.19 -3.77
C ARG A 345 -7.29 10.36 -3.66
N ASN A 346 -8.08 10.42 -2.59
CA ASN A 346 -8.99 11.51 -2.33
C ASN A 346 -8.25 12.71 -1.72
N MET A 347 -7.88 13.66 -2.57
CA MET A 347 -7.25 14.95 -2.21
C MET A 347 -7.94 15.66 -1.04
N ASP A 348 -9.26 15.58 -0.94
CA ASP A 348 -10.05 16.33 0.06
C ASP A 348 -9.88 15.76 1.49
N ILE A 349 -9.44 14.50 1.60
CA ILE A 349 -9.08 13.82 2.87
C ILE A 349 -7.75 14.40 3.38
N TRP A 350 -6.77 14.57 2.49
CA TRP A 350 -5.44 15.06 2.84
C TRP A 350 -5.41 16.51 3.33
N GLU A 351 -6.36 17.34 2.90
CA GLU A 351 -6.42 18.75 3.29
C GLU A 351 -7.03 19.00 4.69
N LYS A 352 -7.70 18.01 5.30
CA LYS A 352 -8.50 18.20 6.51
C LYS A 352 -8.13 17.33 7.72
N LEU A 353 -7.25 16.33 7.59
CA LEU A 353 -7.05 15.32 8.63
C LEU A 353 -5.82 15.56 9.52
N ASP A 354 -6.09 15.75 10.82
CA ASP A 354 -5.14 15.56 11.92
C ASP A 354 -4.91 14.05 12.25
N ASN A 355 -5.70 13.14 11.64
CA ASN A 355 -5.68 11.70 11.94
C ASN A 355 -4.99 10.86 10.84
N TYR A 356 -3.87 11.35 10.30
CA TYR A 356 -3.06 10.57 9.35
C TYR A 356 -2.72 9.17 9.89
N ASP A 357 -2.53 9.06 11.20
CA ASP A 357 -2.18 7.81 11.90
C ASP A 357 -3.34 6.78 11.95
N ASP A 358 -4.59 7.19 11.74
CA ASP A 358 -5.74 6.26 11.66
C ASP A 358 -5.89 5.63 10.26
N PHE A 359 -5.14 6.13 9.28
CA PHE A 359 -5.21 5.66 7.90
C PHE A 359 -4.28 4.46 7.69
N MET A 360 -4.85 3.28 7.46
CA MET A 360 -4.07 2.09 7.11
C MET A 360 -4.05 1.88 5.59
N PRO A 361 -2.90 1.86 4.91
CA PRO A 361 -2.83 1.54 3.48
C PRO A 361 -3.48 0.19 3.14
N TYR A 362 -3.83 0.02 1.87
CA TYR A 362 -4.17 -1.31 1.37
C TYR A 362 -2.92 -2.19 1.37
N GLY A 363 -3.14 -3.46 1.69
CA GLY A 363 -2.08 -4.45 1.63
C GLY A 363 -1.48 -4.54 0.21
N SER A 364 -0.17 -4.65 0.14
CA SER A 364 0.56 -4.91 -1.11
C SER A 364 1.90 -5.58 -0.85
N SER A 365 2.46 -6.19 -1.89
CA SER A 365 3.80 -6.76 -1.83
C SER A 365 4.55 -6.48 -3.11
N SER A 366 5.84 -6.22 -2.99
CA SER A 366 6.74 -5.97 -4.11
C SER A 366 8.00 -6.79 -3.90
N PHE A 367 8.40 -7.55 -4.92
CA PHE A 367 9.56 -8.44 -4.87
C PHE A 367 10.53 -8.07 -5.99
N ILE A 368 11.77 -7.78 -5.63
CA ILE A 368 12.86 -7.56 -6.57
C ILE A 368 13.60 -8.87 -6.79
N VAL A 369 13.59 -9.32 -8.03
CA VAL A 369 14.18 -10.59 -8.46
C VAL A 369 15.34 -10.32 -9.41
N THR A 370 16.52 -10.77 -9.00
CA THR A 370 17.77 -10.67 -9.77
C THR A 370 18.33 -12.07 -10.03
N ASP A 371 19.54 -12.14 -10.61
CA ASP A 371 20.28 -13.38 -10.82
C ASP A 371 20.44 -14.21 -9.54
N GLN A 372 20.43 -13.55 -8.38
CA GLN A 372 20.57 -14.18 -7.06
C GLN A 372 19.25 -14.69 -6.47
N GLY A 373 18.11 -14.48 -7.15
CA GLY A 373 16.77 -14.77 -6.64
C GLY A 373 16.07 -13.52 -6.11
N VAL A 374 15.18 -13.69 -5.12
CA VAL A 374 14.54 -12.56 -4.44
C VAL A 374 15.55 -11.96 -3.47
N THR A 375 16.05 -10.77 -3.81
CA THR A 375 17.13 -10.10 -3.07
C THR A 375 16.67 -8.90 -2.28
N GLU A 376 15.55 -8.31 -2.68
CA GLU A 376 14.87 -7.24 -1.96
C GLU A 376 13.37 -7.48 -2.06
N PHE A 377 12.64 -7.19 -0.98
CA PHE A 377 11.18 -7.25 -1.01
C PHE A 377 10.57 -6.37 0.07
N THR A 378 9.34 -5.93 -0.20
CA THR A 378 8.48 -5.28 0.79
C THR A 378 7.12 -5.97 0.80
N VAL A 379 6.59 -6.26 1.98
CA VAL A 379 5.19 -6.64 2.23
C VAL A 379 4.62 -5.58 3.16
N SER A 380 3.65 -4.80 2.70
CA SER A 380 3.05 -3.70 3.46
C SER A 380 1.60 -4.00 3.80
N TYR A 381 1.23 -3.74 5.05
CA TYR A 381 -0.09 -3.90 5.67
C TYR A 381 -0.83 -5.19 5.26
N PRO A 382 -0.17 -6.37 5.36
CA PRO A 382 -0.78 -7.61 4.95
C PRO A 382 -1.93 -8.01 5.88
N VAL A 383 -2.96 -8.62 5.30
CA VAL A 383 -4.13 -9.12 6.03
C VAL A 383 -4.41 -10.59 5.68
N ASP A 384 -5.02 -11.32 6.61
CA ASP A 384 -5.51 -12.66 6.36
C ASP A 384 -7.00 -12.62 6.01
N ILE A 385 -7.39 -13.30 4.93
CA ILE A 385 -8.80 -13.51 4.60
C ILE A 385 -9.38 -14.54 5.58
N VAL A 386 -10.37 -14.14 6.37
CA VAL A 386 -11.01 -15.00 7.37
C VAL A 386 -12.38 -15.52 6.91
N ASN A 387 -13.05 -14.81 6.01
CA ASN A 387 -14.31 -15.22 5.40
C ASN A 387 -14.47 -14.64 4.00
N GLU A 388 -15.17 -15.37 3.13
CA GLU A 388 -15.45 -14.95 1.75
C GLU A 388 -16.85 -15.40 1.31
N SER A 389 -17.72 -14.45 0.98
CA SER A 389 -19.05 -14.68 0.42
C SER A 389 -19.05 -14.41 -1.08
N LYS A 390 -18.97 -15.47 -1.89
CA LYS A 390 -18.81 -15.37 -3.36
C LYS A 390 -20.11 -15.08 -4.10
N ASN A 391 -19.97 -14.47 -5.28
CA ASN A 391 -21.06 -14.24 -6.25
C ASN A 391 -22.24 -13.44 -5.67
N VAL A 392 -21.95 -12.33 -5.00
CA VAL A 392 -22.99 -11.49 -4.40
C VAL A 392 -23.85 -10.79 -5.46
N GLU A 393 -25.13 -10.62 -5.16
CA GLU A 393 -26.08 -9.93 -6.07
C GLU A 393 -25.95 -8.42 -5.96
N LEU A 394 -25.71 -7.78 -7.10
CA LEU A 394 -25.54 -6.34 -7.22
C LEU A 394 -26.85 -5.65 -7.61
N LEU A 395 -27.02 -4.41 -7.14
CA LEU A 395 -28.10 -3.52 -7.56
C LEU A 395 -27.95 -3.14 -9.02
N SER A 396 -29.08 -2.85 -9.66
CA SER A 396 -29.09 -2.36 -11.03
C SER A 396 -28.47 -0.97 -11.15
N MET A 397 -27.91 -0.67 -12.32
CA MET A 397 -27.29 0.63 -12.61
C MET A 397 -28.26 1.79 -12.39
N ASP A 398 -29.53 1.64 -12.77
CA ASP A 398 -30.55 2.68 -12.59
C ASP A 398 -30.81 2.95 -11.10
N THR A 399 -30.91 1.89 -10.28
CA THR A 399 -31.01 2.03 -8.81
C THR A 399 -29.81 2.77 -8.23
N ILE A 400 -28.59 2.44 -8.64
CA ILE A 400 -27.37 3.11 -8.15
C ILE A 400 -27.38 4.60 -8.51
N LYS A 401 -27.71 4.95 -9.75
CA LYS A 401 -27.81 6.34 -10.20
C LYS A 401 -28.87 7.13 -9.42
N GLU A 402 -30.02 6.51 -9.15
CA GLU A 402 -31.08 7.12 -8.34
C GLU A 402 -30.61 7.36 -6.90
N ILE A 403 -29.98 6.37 -6.27
CA ILE A 403 -29.43 6.49 -4.91
C ILE A 403 -28.44 7.65 -4.81
N ILE A 404 -27.50 7.75 -5.75
CA ILE A 404 -26.50 8.82 -5.77
C ILE A 404 -27.17 10.19 -5.85
N LYS A 405 -28.11 10.37 -6.79
CA LYS A 405 -28.83 11.63 -6.98
C LYS A 405 -29.65 12.01 -5.75
N ASP A 406 -30.36 11.04 -5.19
CA ASP A 406 -31.17 11.23 -4.00
C ASP A 406 -30.32 11.66 -2.81
N ASP A 407 -29.17 11.02 -2.60
CA ASP A 407 -28.28 11.35 -1.50
C ASP A 407 -27.66 12.74 -1.65
N MET A 408 -27.16 13.07 -2.85
CA MET A 408 -26.60 14.39 -3.15
C MET A 408 -27.63 15.51 -2.99
N THR A 409 -28.89 15.23 -3.28
CA THR A 409 -29.98 16.21 -3.15
C THR A 409 -30.45 16.36 -1.71
N LYS A 410 -30.59 15.26 -0.97
CA LYS A 410 -31.14 15.26 0.41
C LYS A 410 -30.10 15.59 1.48
N ASN A 411 -28.85 15.27 1.23
CA ASN A 411 -27.73 15.44 2.17
C ASN A 411 -26.67 16.38 1.58
N SER A 412 -27.12 17.49 0.98
CA SER A 412 -26.25 18.41 0.25
C SER A 412 -25.14 19.04 1.09
N ASP A 413 -25.35 19.13 2.40
CA ASP A 413 -24.40 19.61 3.40
C ASP A 413 -23.17 18.69 3.57
N GLN A 414 -23.28 17.43 3.15
CA GLN A 414 -22.18 16.46 3.16
C GLN A 414 -21.22 16.63 1.97
N TYR A 415 -21.54 17.52 1.02
CA TYR A 415 -20.81 17.70 -0.23
C TYR A 415 -20.38 19.14 -0.43
N ASP A 416 -19.15 19.36 -0.91
CA ASP A 416 -18.67 20.71 -1.25
C ASP A 416 -19.06 21.08 -2.69
N PHE A 417 -20.34 21.45 -2.87
CA PHE A 417 -20.85 21.95 -4.14
C PHE A 417 -20.34 23.35 -4.53
N THR A 418 -19.59 24.02 -3.65
CA THR A 418 -18.95 25.30 -3.99
C THR A 418 -17.70 25.08 -4.84
N GLN A 419 -16.98 23.98 -4.58
CA GLN A 419 -15.78 23.60 -5.32
C GLN A 419 -16.07 22.61 -6.45
N ASN A 420 -17.09 21.76 -6.31
CA ASN A 420 -17.39 20.75 -7.32
C ASN A 420 -18.87 20.55 -7.63
N HIS A 421 -19.22 20.70 -8.89
CA HIS A 421 -20.56 20.44 -9.41
C HIS A 421 -20.51 19.66 -10.74
N THR A 422 -19.39 18.98 -11.01
CA THR A 422 -19.18 18.19 -12.23
C THR A 422 -18.57 16.84 -11.91
N TYR A 423 -19.13 15.75 -12.43
CA TYR A 423 -18.64 14.40 -12.22
C TYR A 423 -18.41 13.70 -13.56
N ASN A 424 -17.28 13.00 -13.69
CA ASN A 424 -16.82 12.44 -14.97
C ASN A 424 -16.32 10.99 -14.90
N ASN A 425 -16.41 10.34 -13.73
CA ASN A 425 -15.98 8.95 -13.56
C ASN A 425 -16.96 8.19 -12.65
N LEU A 426 -17.44 7.02 -13.09
CA LEU A 426 -18.23 6.08 -12.27
C LEU A 426 -17.56 4.71 -12.32
N LYS A 427 -16.95 4.27 -11.23
CA LYS A 427 -16.17 3.03 -11.15
C LYS A 427 -16.79 2.03 -10.18
N LEU A 428 -16.88 0.76 -10.59
CA LEU A 428 -17.19 -0.36 -9.69
C LEU A 428 -15.89 -1.00 -9.18
N GLY A 429 -15.83 -1.29 -7.89
CA GLY A 429 -14.72 -2.03 -7.29
C GLY A 429 -14.96 -2.34 -5.81
N TYR A 430 -13.98 -2.94 -5.17
CA TYR A 430 -13.88 -3.10 -3.72
C TYR A 430 -13.48 -1.82 -3.00
N ILE A 431 -14.15 -1.58 -1.86
CA ILE A 431 -13.77 -0.61 -0.84
C ILE A 431 -13.72 -1.31 0.54
N ARG A 432 -12.79 -0.91 1.40
CA ARG A 432 -12.63 -1.46 2.75
C ARG A 432 -13.47 -0.67 3.75
N LEU A 433 -14.27 -1.39 4.54
CA LEU A 433 -15.05 -0.88 5.65
C LEU A 433 -14.47 -1.42 6.96
N LYS A 434 -14.42 -0.58 8.00
CA LYS A 434 -13.97 -0.99 9.33
C LYS A 434 -15.07 -1.70 10.10
N ASP A 435 -14.73 -2.76 10.83
CA ASP A 435 -15.67 -3.36 11.76
C ASP A 435 -15.78 -2.50 13.03
N ALA A 436 -16.98 -1.99 13.31
CA ALA A 436 -17.23 -1.15 14.48
C ALA A 436 -17.02 -1.88 15.83
N SER A 437 -17.00 -3.22 15.82
CA SER A 437 -16.90 -4.06 17.01
C SER A 437 -15.52 -4.71 17.20
N ASP A 438 -14.69 -4.74 16.16
CA ASP A 438 -13.37 -5.37 16.19
C ASP A 438 -12.37 -4.57 15.34
N LYS A 439 -11.50 -3.80 16.01
CA LYS A 439 -10.53 -2.92 15.35
C LYS A 439 -9.51 -3.64 14.47
N ASP A 440 -9.33 -4.96 14.66
CA ASP A 440 -8.41 -5.76 13.86
C ASP A 440 -9.10 -6.31 12.58
N LYS A 441 -10.41 -6.10 12.42
CA LYS A 441 -11.20 -6.65 11.31
C LYS A 441 -11.72 -5.58 10.37
N TYR A 442 -11.71 -5.95 9.10
CA TYR A 442 -12.23 -5.12 8.02
C TYR A 442 -13.03 -5.98 7.06
N THR A 443 -13.96 -5.34 6.35
CA THR A 443 -14.75 -5.98 5.30
C THR A 443 -14.55 -5.25 3.99
N TYR A 444 -14.11 -5.96 2.96
CA TYR A 444 -14.13 -5.46 1.59
C TYR A 444 -15.47 -5.78 0.95
N VAL A 445 -16.14 -4.73 0.47
CA VAL A 445 -17.44 -4.84 -0.21
C VAL A 445 -17.38 -4.25 -1.61
N PRO A 446 -18.14 -4.80 -2.58
CA PRO A 446 -18.37 -4.16 -3.86
C PRO A 446 -19.09 -2.84 -3.67
N ALA A 447 -18.58 -1.78 -4.28
CA ALA A 447 -19.14 -0.44 -4.24
C ALA A 447 -18.98 0.27 -5.58
N TRP A 448 -19.88 1.19 -5.86
CA TRP A 448 -19.76 2.17 -6.93
C TRP A 448 -19.20 3.47 -6.36
N CYS A 449 -18.26 4.07 -7.09
CA CYS A 449 -17.71 5.39 -6.79
C CYS A 449 -18.00 6.35 -7.95
N LEU A 450 -18.82 7.36 -7.72
CA LEU A 450 -18.93 8.52 -8.62
C LEU A 450 -17.91 9.57 -8.15
N SER A 451 -17.02 10.01 -9.03
CA SER A 451 -16.00 10.99 -8.71
C SER A 451 -15.78 11.99 -9.84
N LYS A 452 -15.06 13.07 -9.51
CA LYS A 452 -14.38 13.90 -10.48
C LYS A 452 -12.93 13.45 -10.59
N GLN A 453 -12.59 12.80 -11.69
CA GLN A 453 -11.23 12.49 -12.04
C GLN A 453 -10.52 13.77 -12.51
N ASP A 454 -9.49 14.18 -11.79
CA ASP A 454 -8.63 15.33 -12.11
C ASP A 454 -7.16 14.99 -11.86
N LYS A 455 -6.32 15.09 -12.90
CA LYS A 455 -4.89 14.74 -12.88
C LYS A 455 -4.57 13.35 -12.28
N GLY A 456 -5.46 12.37 -12.50
CA GLY A 456 -5.29 11.01 -12.00
C GLY A 456 -5.77 10.77 -10.56
N TYR A 457 -6.38 11.77 -9.91
CA TYR A 457 -6.98 11.66 -8.58
C TYR A 457 -8.51 11.65 -8.66
N ASP A 458 -9.15 10.87 -7.80
CA ASP A 458 -10.59 10.87 -7.60
C ASP A 458 -10.94 11.93 -6.55
N ARG A 459 -11.54 13.05 -6.98
CA ARG A 459 -11.99 14.12 -6.10
C ARG A 459 -13.49 14.03 -5.83
N TYR A 460 -13.89 14.45 -4.63
CA TYR A 460 -15.30 14.47 -4.18
C TYR A 460 -16.05 13.15 -4.42
N PRO A 461 -15.53 11.99 -4.00
CA PRO A 461 -16.14 10.70 -4.31
C PRO A 461 -17.47 10.49 -3.57
N VAL A 462 -18.43 9.90 -4.26
CA VAL A 462 -19.68 9.36 -3.69
C VAL A 462 -19.63 7.85 -3.77
N TYR A 463 -19.54 7.20 -2.62
CA TYR A 463 -19.48 5.74 -2.53
C TYR A 463 -20.83 5.14 -2.20
N VAL A 464 -21.25 4.15 -2.97
CA VAL A 464 -22.51 3.42 -2.76
C VAL A 464 -22.21 1.93 -2.71
N ASN A 465 -22.57 1.27 -1.62
CA ASN A 465 -22.51 -0.18 -1.51
C ASN A 465 -23.33 -0.81 -2.65
N ALA A 466 -22.68 -1.59 -3.51
CA ALA A 466 -23.31 -2.12 -4.72
C ALA A 466 -24.31 -3.24 -4.42
N ILE A 467 -24.34 -3.78 -3.20
CA ILE A 467 -25.25 -4.85 -2.78
C ILE A 467 -26.54 -4.27 -2.22
N ASP A 468 -26.47 -3.33 -1.29
CA ASP A 468 -27.65 -2.85 -0.55
C ASP A 468 -27.99 -1.37 -0.78
N GLY A 469 -27.12 -0.62 -1.46
CA GLY A 469 -27.36 0.78 -1.79
C GLY A 469 -27.01 1.75 -0.66
N THR A 470 -26.46 1.26 0.44
CA THR A 470 -26.03 2.11 1.55
C THR A 470 -24.94 3.07 1.07
N ILE A 471 -25.08 4.34 1.44
CA ILE A 471 -24.04 5.33 1.16
C ILE A 471 -22.89 5.15 2.15
N ILE A 472 -21.67 5.04 1.65
CA ILE A 472 -20.46 4.86 2.45
C ILE A 472 -19.82 6.23 2.68
N ARG A 473 -19.71 6.65 3.94
CA ARG A 473 -19.10 7.92 4.35
C ARG A 473 -17.65 7.73 4.74
N ILE A 474 -16.92 8.84 4.84
CA ILE A 474 -15.51 8.84 5.26
C ILE A 474 -15.32 8.18 6.64
N ASP A 475 -16.25 8.41 7.57
CA ASP A 475 -16.24 7.80 8.91
C ASP A 475 -16.40 6.27 8.89
N ASP A 476 -16.87 5.69 7.79
CA ASP A 476 -16.97 4.23 7.64
C ASP A 476 -15.64 3.61 7.14
N LEU A 477 -14.71 4.46 6.67
CA LEU A 477 -13.42 4.07 6.09
C LEU A 477 -12.23 4.19 7.07
N ILE A 478 -12.38 4.99 8.14
CA ILE A 478 -11.33 5.35 9.11
C ILE A 478 -11.40 4.50 10.39
#